data_AF-A0A659UTJ1-F1
#
_entry.id   AF-A0A659UTJ1-F1
#
_cell.length_a   1.000
_cell.length_b   1.000
_cell.length_c   1.000
_cell.angle_alpha   90.00
_cell.angle_beta   90.00
_cell.angle_gamma   90.00
#
_symmetry.space_group_name_H-M   'P 1'
#
loop_
_entity.id
_entity.type
_entity.pdbx_description
1 polymer ?
#
loop_
_entity_poly.entity_id
_entity_poly.type
_entity_poly.pdbx_seq_one_letter_code
_entity_poly.pdbx_strand_id
1 'polypeptide(L)'
;MSRSIGLAHIIRHDDGTSSGVWGIYTLQSAFQPIFAFSEGKLSVAAFEGLIRPFRDGEPQSPMTFFSTCPAADRLHVEALTRTLHLLNAGACLPQEASIFVNFDPSVFTERSIVDNALRDMRLVLHEAGIDPGLVVCEVTEQRSASQETLHSFVTALRANGFRIAV
;
A
#
# COMPACT_ATOMS: atom_id res chain seq x y z
N MET A 1 -24.56 -2.02 -3.27
CA MET A 1 -23.13 -2.39 -3.26
C MET A 1 -22.36 -1.20 -2.72
N SER A 2 -21.84 -1.29 -1.50
CA SER A 2 -21.06 -0.20 -0.90
C SER A 2 -19.73 -0.10 -1.65
N ARG A 3 -19.52 0.94 -2.46
CA ARG A 3 -18.19 1.26 -2.97
C ARG A 3 -17.30 1.48 -1.74
N SER A 4 -16.14 0.82 -1.67
CA SER A 4 -15.14 1.12 -0.64
C SER A 4 -14.82 2.62 -0.71
N ILE A 5 -14.77 3.28 0.46
CA ILE A 5 -14.55 4.73 0.59
C ILE A 5 -13.26 5.16 -0.12
N GLY A 6 -12.27 4.27 -0.24
CA GLY A 6 -11.03 4.51 -0.96
C GLY A 6 -11.20 4.83 -2.45
N LEU A 7 -12.20 4.25 -3.12
CA LEU A 7 -12.44 4.50 -4.56
C LEU A 7 -12.98 5.90 -4.86
N ALA A 8 -13.61 6.56 -3.88
CA ALA A 8 -14.15 7.92 -4.07
C ALA A 8 -13.04 8.97 -4.25
N HIS A 9 -11.81 8.64 -3.85
CA HIS A 9 -10.64 9.50 -3.91
C HIS A 9 -9.72 9.19 -5.08
N ILE A 10 -10.09 8.28 -5.99
CA ILE A 10 -9.20 7.83 -7.06
C ILE A 10 -9.61 8.44 -8.40
N ILE A 11 -8.65 9.03 -9.08
CA ILE A 11 -8.74 9.49 -10.47
C ILE A 11 -8.01 8.47 -11.33
N ARG A 12 -8.69 7.93 -12.34
CA ARG A 12 -8.09 7.03 -13.35
C ARG A 12 -7.57 7.84 -14.53
N HIS A 13 -6.45 7.40 -15.08
CA HIS A 13 -5.79 8.01 -16.22
C HIS A 13 -5.88 7.08 -17.44
N ASP A 14 -5.77 7.66 -18.64
CA ASP A 14 -5.88 6.94 -19.92
C ASP A 14 -4.74 5.93 -20.13
N ASP A 15 -3.62 6.10 -19.42
CA ASP A 15 -2.47 5.16 -19.43
C ASP A 15 -2.67 3.96 -18.47
N GLY A 16 -3.86 3.84 -17.87
CA GLY A 16 -4.20 2.78 -16.91
C GLY A 16 -3.74 3.06 -15.48
N THR A 17 -2.95 4.11 -15.25
CA THR A 17 -2.54 4.50 -13.90
C THR A 17 -3.65 5.25 -13.17
N SER A 18 -3.43 5.47 -11.88
CA SER A 18 -4.36 6.07 -10.95
C SER A 18 -3.64 7.05 -10.02
N SER A 19 -4.25 8.21 -9.77
CA SER A 19 -3.85 9.13 -8.70
C SER A 19 -4.94 9.23 -7.64
N GLY A 20 -4.53 9.61 -6.43
CA GLY A 20 -5.44 9.87 -5.32
C GLY A 20 -5.64 11.35 -5.08
N VAL A 21 -6.78 11.75 -4.53
CA VAL A 21 -7.01 13.10 -4.02
C VAL A 21 -7.36 13.03 -2.54
N TRP A 22 -6.55 13.69 -1.71
CA TRP A 22 -6.79 13.78 -0.28
C TRP A 22 -6.75 15.24 0.19
N GLY A 23 -7.93 15.83 0.41
CA GLY A 23 -8.04 17.27 0.69
C GLY A 23 -7.46 18.08 -0.46
N ILE A 24 -6.39 18.83 -0.18
CA ILE A 24 -5.66 19.65 -1.18
C ILE A 24 -4.50 18.92 -1.86
N TYR A 25 -4.25 17.65 -1.50
CA TYR A 25 -3.14 16.89 -2.04
C TYR A 25 -3.57 16.00 -3.19
N THR A 26 -2.75 15.98 -4.24
CA THR A 26 -2.76 14.91 -5.24
C THR A 26 -1.70 13.89 -4.85
N LEU A 27 -2.04 12.61 -4.89
CA LEU A 27 -1.18 11.50 -4.47
C LEU A 27 -0.85 10.61 -5.67
N GLN A 28 0.43 10.36 -5.90
CA GLN A 28 0.91 9.49 -6.97
C GLN A 28 1.79 8.37 -6.41
N SER A 29 1.95 7.28 -7.17
CA SER A 29 2.86 6.19 -6.81
C SER A 29 4.21 6.36 -7.50
N ALA A 30 5.28 6.06 -6.78
CA ALA A 30 6.59 5.74 -7.34
C ALA A 30 6.99 4.33 -6.93
N PHE A 31 7.72 3.63 -7.78
CA PHE A 31 8.19 2.27 -7.51
C PHE A 31 9.72 2.25 -7.43
N GLN A 32 10.23 2.05 -6.21
CA GLN A 32 11.67 1.94 -6.00
C GLN A 32 12.11 0.48 -6.21
N PRO A 33 13.04 0.18 -7.13
CA PRO A 33 13.50 -1.19 -7.33
C PRO A 33 14.32 -1.67 -6.14
N ILE A 34 14.05 -2.91 -5.70
CA ILE A 34 14.84 -3.66 -4.74
C ILE A 34 15.67 -4.66 -5.51
N PHE A 35 16.99 -4.60 -5.34
CA PHE A 35 17.92 -5.48 -6.04
C PHE A 35 18.35 -6.65 -5.15
N ALA A 36 18.52 -7.81 -5.75
CA ALA A 36 19.15 -8.97 -5.12
C ALA A 36 20.30 -9.49 -5.97
N PHE A 37 21.27 -10.12 -5.31
CA PHE A 37 22.31 -10.88 -5.99
C PHE A 37 21.84 -12.31 -6.22
N SER A 38 21.90 -12.77 -7.46
CA SER A 38 21.69 -14.16 -7.83
C SER A 38 22.75 -14.56 -8.86
N GLU A 39 23.42 -15.69 -8.63
CA GLU A 39 24.45 -16.23 -9.54
C GLU A 39 25.53 -15.21 -9.95
N GLY A 40 25.95 -14.36 -9.00
CA GLY A 40 26.97 -13.33 -9.24
C GLY A 40 26.50 -12.11 -10.05
N LYS A 41 25.21 -12.00 -10.34
CA LYS A 41 24.60 -10.84 -11.02
C LYS A 41 23.62 -10.11 -10.10
N LEU A 42 23.58 -8.80 -10.24
CA LEU A 42 22.59 -7.94 -9.61
C LEU A 42 21.35 -7.89 -10.51
N SER A 43 20.18 -8.26 -10.01
CA SER A 43 18.91 -8.15 -10.71
C SER A 43 17.84 -7.51 -9.82
N VAL A 44 16.82 -6.92 -10.45
CA VAL A 44 15.65 -6.43 -9.72
C VAL A 44 14.86 -7.63 -9.22
N ALA A 45 14.68 -7.72 -7.91
CA ALA A 45 13.94 -8.80 -7.26
C ALA A 45 12.51 -8.39 -6.90
N ALA A 46 12.30 -7.10 -6.63
CA ALA A 46 11.00 -6.55 -6.25
C ALA A 46 10.98 -5.03 -6.46
N PHE A 47 9.84 -4.41 -6.20
CA PHE A 47 9.69 -2.97 -6.09
C PHE A 47 9.03 -2.60 -4.77
N GLU A 48 9.31 -1.41 -4.25
CA GLU A 48 8.59 -0.81 -3.12
C GLU A 48 7.69 0.32 -3.63
N GLY A 49 6.41 0.25 -3.28
CA GLY A 49 5.44 1.31 -3.54
C GLY A 49 5.62 2.46 -2.55
N LEU A 50 5.96 3.64 -3.07
CA LEU A 50 6.17 4.85 -2.29
C LEU A 50 5.21 5.95 -2.75
N ILE A 51 4.56 6.60 -1.79
CA ILE A 51 3.69 7.74 -2.09
C ILE A 51 4.50 8.97 -2.49
N ARG A 52 3.98 9.72 -3.45
CA ARG A 52 4.49 11.01 -3.91
C ARG A 52 3.34 12.03 -3.84
N PRO A 53 3.22 12.75 -2.71
CA PRO A 53 2.21 13.80 -2.57
C PRO A 53 2.63 15.07 -3.31
N PHE A 54 1.66 15.76 -3.88
CA PHE A 54 1.79 17.06 -4.53
C PHE A 54 0.75 18.01 -3.97
N ARG A 55 1.11 19.29 -3.85
CA ARG A 55 0.20 20.37 -3.46
C ARG A 55 0.41 21.53 -4.43
N ASP A 56 -0.67 21.99 -5.06
CA ASP A 56 -0.62 23.08 -6.04
C ASP A 56 0.41 22.84 -7.17
N GLY A 57 0.61 21.57 -7.55
CA GLY A 57 1.59 21.13 -8.55
C GLY A 57 3.01 20.89 -8.01
N GLU A 58 3.30 21.29 -6.78
CA GLU A 58 4.63 21.17 -6.18
C GLU A 58 4.80 19.89 -5.36
N PRO A 59 5.90 19.13 -5.53
CA PRO A 59 6.14 17.91 -4.79
C PRO A 59 6.32 18.18 -3.30
N GLN A 60 5.73 17.31 -2.47
CA GLN A 60 5.80 17.37 -1.01
C GLN A 60 6.48 16.11 -0.47
N SER A 61 7.10 16.20 0.71
CA SER A 61 7.63 15.01 1.36
C SER A 61 6.48 14.14 1.91
N PRO A 62 6.57 12.80 1.86
CA PRO A 62 5.58 11.93 2.50
C PRO A 62 5.40 12.25 3.98
N MET A 63 6.50 12.52 4.70
CA MET A 63 6.46 12.88 6.13
C MET A 63 5.63 14.15 6.39
N THR A 64 5.80 15.18 5.56
CA THR A 64 5.01 16.42 5.65
C THR A 64 3.54 16.14 5.36
N PHE A 65 3.22 15.33 4.36
CA PHE A 65 1.84 14.97 4.05
C PHE A 65 1.17 14.21 5.20
N PHE A 66 1.80 13.13 5.69
CA PHE A 66 1.24 12.32 6.76
C PHE A 66 1.10 13.08 8.09
N SER A 67 1.98 14.04 8.39
CA SER A 67 1.85 14.86 9.60
C SER A 67 0.65 15.81 9.56
N THR A 68 0.12 16.12 8.37
CA THR A 68 -1.14 16.88 8.22
C THR A 68 -2.40 16.03 8.34
N CYS A 69 -2.28 14.70 8.33
CA CYS A 69 -3.43 13.80 8.38
C CYS A 69 -3.96 13.67 9.82
N PRO A 70 -5.23 14.04 10.09
CA PRO A 70 -5.84 13.82 11.40
C PRO A 70 -5.86 12.34 11.77
N ALA A 71 -5.84 12.03 13.07
CA ALA A 71 -5.85 10.65 13.55
C ALA A 71 -7.06 9.84 13.03
N ALA A 72 -8.23 10.48 12.92
CA ALA A 72 -9.46 9.87 12.41
C ALA A 72 -9.36 9.44 10.92
N ASP A 73 -8.45 10.04 10.16
CA ASP A 73 -8.30 9.83 8.73
C ASP A 73 -7.19 8.85 8.36
N ARG A 74 -6.28 8.54 9.29
CA ARG A 74 -5.07 7.75 9.02
C ARG A 74 -5.39 6.42 8.35
N LEU A 75 -6.41 5.70 8.83
CA LEU A 75 -6.82 4.42 8.25
C LEU A 75 -7.25 4.56 6.77
N HIS A 76 -8.00 5.63 6.44
CA HIS A 76 -8.47 5.89 5.09
C HIS A 76 -7.33 6.30 4.16
N VAL A 77 -6.43 7.16 4.65
CA VAL A 77 -5.23 7.57 3.90
C VAL A 77 -4.35 6.36 3.61
N GLU A 78 -4.09 5.51 4.62
CA GLU A 78 -3.36 4.25 4.50
C GLU A 78 -3.99 3.29 3.48
N ALA A 79 -5.32 3.18 3.49
CA ALA A 79 -6.04 2.37 2.51
C ALA A 79 -5.92 2.94 1.09
N LEU A 80 -5.99 4.27 0.95
CA LEU A 80 -5.85 4.95 -0.34
C LEU A 80 -4.44 4.77 -0.91
N THR A 81 -3.39 5.00 -0.13
CA THR A 81 -1.99 4.85 -0.59
C THR A 81 -1.71 3.42 -1.06
N ARG A 82 -2.10 2.40 -0.26
CA ARG A 82 -1.98 1.00 -0.67
C ARG A 82 -2.76 0.70 -1.95
N THR A 83 -4.00 1.20 -2.05
CA THR A 83 -4.83 0.99 -3.25
C THR A 83 -4.16 1.56 -4.49
N LEU A 84 -3.63 2.79 -4.42
CA LEU A 84 -2.90 3.41 -5.52
C LEU A 84 -1.68 2.59 -5.93
N HIS A 85 -0.89 2.11 -4.95
CA HIS A 85 0.29 1.31 -5.23
C HIS A 85 -0.06 0.00 -5.95
N LEU A 86 -1.11 -0.69 -5.53
CA LEU A 86 -1.53 -1.94 -6.15
C LEU A 86 -2.08 -1.74 -7.56
N LEU A 87 -2.95 -0.75 -7.76
CA LEU A 87 -3.49 -0.43 -9.09
C LEU A 87 -2.37 -0.02 -10.07
N ASN A 88 -1.47 0.86 -9.62
CA ASN A 88 -0.37 1.33 -10.46
C ASN A 88 0.70 0.25 -10.68
N ALA A 89 0.86 -0.69 -9.75
CA ALA A 89 1.76 -1.82 -9.95
C ALA A 89 1.23 -2.70 -11.10
N GLY A 90 -0.07 -2.99 -11.13
CA GLY A 90 -0.69 -3.77 -12.20
C GLY A 90 -0.61 -3.08 -13.57
N ALA A 91 -0.63 -1.75 -13.59
CA ALA A 91 -0.50 -0.97 -14.83
C ALA A 91 0.96 -0.82 -15.31
N CYS A 92 1.93 -0.70 -14.40
CA CYS A 92 3.29 -0.25 -14.74
C CYS A 92 4.40 -1.28 -14.54
N LEU A 93 4.21 -2.31 -13.71
CA LEU A 93 5.27 -3.26 -13.37
C LEU A 93 5.12 -4.58 -14.15
N PRO A 94 6.22 -5.34 -14.30
CA PRO A 94 6.14 -6.71 -14.83
C PRO A 94 5.16 -7.56 -14.02
N GLN A 95 4.42 -8.45 -14.68
CA GLN A 95 3.35 -9.23 -14.06
C GLN A 95 3.85 -10.12 -12.90
N GLU A 96 5.09 -10.59 -12.98
CA GLU A 96 5.73 -11.46 -11.99
C GLU A 96 6.50 -10.68 -10.91
N ALA A 97 6.53 -9.36 -10.98
CA ALA A 97 7.26 -8.54 -10.02
C ALA A 97 6.61 -8.61 -8.63
N SER A 98 7.42 -8.86 -7.61
CA SER A 98 6.96 -8.72 -6.23
C SER A 98 6.87 -7.23 -5.87
N ILE A 99 5.81 -6.84 -5.17
CA ILE A 99 5.55 -5.45 -4.74
C ILE A 99 5.48 -5.37 -3.21
N PHE A 100 6.30 -4.49 -2.64
CA PHE A 100 6.27 -4.15 -1.23
C PHE A 100 5.30 -2.99 -1.03
N VAL A 101 4.38 -3.16 -0.08
CA VAL A 101 3.43 -2.12 0.32
C VAL A 101 3.52 -1.91 1.83
N ASN A 102 3.58 -0.63 2.21
CA ASN A 102 3.69 -0.22 3.60
C ASN A 102 2.38 -0.44 4.37
N PHE A 103 2.52 -0.93 5.60
CA PHE A 103 1.44 -1.07 6.58
C PHE A 103 1.87 -0.46 7.91
N ASP A 104 1.15 0.58 8.33
CA ASP A 104 1.26 1.09 9.69
C ASP A 104 0.42 0.22 10.65
N PRO A 105 1.01 -0.58 11.55
CA PRO A 105 0.25 -1.40 12.49
C PRO A 105 -0.57 -0.56 13.48
N SER A 106 -0.25 0.72 13.70
CA SER A 106 -0.94 1.58 14.68
C SER A 106 -2.38 1.92 14.29
N VAL A 107 -2.74 1.81 13.00
CA VAL A 107 -4.12 2.04 12.53
C VAL A 107 -5.01 0.80 12.60
N PHE A 108 -4.45 -0.36 12.95
CA PHE A 108 -5.15 -1.65 13.03
C PHE A 108 -5.39 -2.06 14.49
N THR A 109 -6.32 -1.37 15.15
CA THR A 109 -6.63 -1.57 16.57
C THR A 109 -7.54 -2.75 16.85
N GLU A 110 -8.31 -3.21 15.85
CA GLU A 110 -9.28 -4.28 15.97
C GLU A 110 -9.15 -5.28 14.82
N ARG A 111 -9.45 -6.55 15.09
CA ARG A 111 -9.44 -7.62 14.07
C ARG A 111 -10.39 -7.34 12.91
N SER A 112 -11.55 -6.74 13.19
CA SER A 112 -12.55 -6.33 12.20
C SER A 112 -11.97 -5.37 11.16
N ILE A 113 -11.10 -4.43 11.58
CA ILE A 113 -10.45 -3.46 10.69
C ILE A 113 -9.46 -4.18 9.77
N VAL A 114 -8.67 -5.10 10.33
CA VAL A 114 -7.72 -5.92 9.57
C VAL A 114 -8.44 -6.75 8.51
N ASP A 115 -9.52 -7.45 8.89
CA ASP A 115 -10.30 -8.29 7.99
C ASP A 115 -10.92 -7.48 6.84
N ASN A 116 -11.39 -6.26 7.12
CA ASN A 116 -11.92 -5.36 6.11
C ASN A 116 -10.83 -4.85 5.16
N ALA A 117 -9.67 -4.43 5.68
CA ALA A 117 -8.55 -3.99 4.85
C ALA A 117 -8.04 -5.11 3.93
N LEU A 118 -7.98 -6.34 4.44
CA LEU A 118 -7.57 -7.50 3.64
C LEU A 118 -8.59 -7.85 2.56
N ARG A 119 -9.88 -7.74 2.85
CA ARG A 119 -10.95 -7.91 1.86
C ARG A 119 -10.85 -6.85 0.76
N ASP A 120 -10.69 -5.59 1.13
CA ASP A 120 -10.57 -4.50 0.17
C ASP A 120 -9.33 -4.67 -0.71
N MET A 121 -8.19 -5.04 -0.12
CA MET A 121 -6.98 -5.33 -0.90
C MET A 121 -7.16 -6.47 -1.89
N ARG A 122 -7.87 -7.55 -1.52
CA ARG A 122 -8.15 -8.64 -2.47
C ARG A 122 -8.97 -8.17 -3.67
N LEU A 123 -9.93 -7.26 -3.47
CA LEU A 123 -10.70 -6.67 -4.56
C LEU A 123 -9.81 -5.83 -5.48
N VAL A 124 -8.93 -5.02 -4.90
CA VAL A 124 -7.98 -4.19 -5.64
C VAL A 124 -6.98 -5.06 -6.41
N LEU A 125 -6.45 -6.12 -5.81
CA LEU A 125 -5.52 -7.05 -6.47
C LEU A 125 -6.16 -7.78 -7.64
N HIS A 126 -7.41 -8.21 -7.48
CA HIS A 126 -8.17 -8.79 -8.58
C HIS A 126 -8.35 -7.78 -9.72
N GLU A 127 -8.66 -6.52 -9.42
CA GLU A 127 -8.75 -5.46 -10.43
C GLU A 127 -7.40 -5.19 -11.11
N ALA A 128 -6.31 -5.18 -10.35
CA ALA A 128 -4.95 -4.95 -10.84
C ALA A 128 -4.34 -6.16 -11.57
N GLY A 129 -4.99 -7.33 -11.54
CA GLY A 129 -4.45 -8.56 -12.12
C GLY A 129 -3.20 -9.10 -11.39
N ILE A 130 -3.03 -8.78 -10.10
CA ILE A 130 -1.87 -9.17 -9.30
C ILE A 130 -2.21 -10.38 -8.42
N ASP A 131 -1.37 -11.42 -8.46
CA ASP A 131 -1.44 -12.53 -7.51
C ASP A 131 -1.11 -12.02 -6.09
N PRO A 132 -1.98 -12.23 -5.06
CA PRO A 132 -1.67 -11.88 -3.68
C PRO A 132 -0.33 -12.42 -3.18
N GLY A 133 0.10 -13.57 -3.72
CA GLY A 133 1.38 -14.16 -3.44
C GLY A 133 2.56 -13.31 -3.88
N LEU A 134 2.41 -12.31 -4.75
CA LEU A 134 3.45 -11.35 -5.16
C LEU A 134 3.49 -10.09 -4.27
N VAL A 135 2.55 -9.94 -3.35
CA VAL A 135 2.49 -8.79 -2.45
C VAL A 135 3.22 -9.09 -1.15
N VAL A 136 4.17 -8.22 -0.80
CA VAL A 136 4.87 -8.23 0.48
C VAL A 136 4.36 -7.06 1.32
N CYS A 137 3.70 -7.35 2.43
CA CYS A 137 3.28 -6.35 3.39
C CYS A 137 4.46 -6.00 4.29
N GLU A 138 4.99 -4.79 4.16
CA GLU A 138 6.03 -4.27 5.04
C GLU A 138 5.39 -3.64 6.28
N VAL A 139 5.66 -4.22 7.45
CA VAL A 139 5.10 -3.77 8.72
C VAL A 139 6.21 -3.15 9.54
N THR A 140 6.21 -1.83 9.66
CA THR A 140 7.23 -1.13 10.45
C THR A 140 7.11 -1.48 11.93
N GLU A 141 8.23 -1.80 12.59
CA GLU A 141 8.28 -2.04 14.03
C GLU A 141 8.10 -0.71 14.80
N GLN A 142 6.85 -0.31 15.02
CA GLN A 142 6.55 0.86 15.85
C GLN A 142 6.52 0.48 17.34
N ARG A 143 7.17 1.31 18.17
CA ARG A 143 7.27 1.12 19.64
C ARG A 143 5.93 1.05 20.38
N SER A 144 4.83 1.44 19.74
CA SER A 144 3.50 1.59 20.35
C SER A 144 2.56 0.40 20.14
N ALA A 145 2.88 -0.55 19.25
CA ALA A 145 2.07 -1.77 19.08
C ALA A 145 2.56 -2.85 20.05
N SER A 146 1.65 -3.51 20.76
CA SER A 146 2.02 -4.69 21.57
C SER A 146 2.48 -5.82 20.65
N GLN A 147 3.42 -6.65 21.10
CA GLN A 147 3.88 -7.81 20.34
C GLN A 147 2.74 -8.77 19.97
N GLU A 148 1.71 -8.87 20.82
CA GLU A 148 0.53 -9.70 20.59
C GLU A 148 -0.34 -9.16 19.44
N THR A 149 -0.53 -7.84 19.36
CA THR A 149 -1.25 -7.19 18.26
C THR A 149 -0.49 -7.37 16.94
N LEU A 150 0.83 -7.15 16.93
CA LEU A 150 1.66 -7.36 15.75
C LEU A 150 1.61 -8.82 15.29
N HIS A 151 1.74 -9.78 16.20
CA HIS A 151 1.67 -11.21 15.88
C HIS A 151 0.31 -11.61 15.30
N SER A 152 -0.79 -11.11 15.89
CA SER A 152 -2.14 -11.37 15.40
C SER A 152 -2.35 -10.79 14.00
N PHE A 153 -1.82 -9.59 13.75
CA PHE A 153 -1.86 -8.94 12.45
C PHE A 153 -1.08 -9.72 11.38
N VAL A 154 0.17 -10.09 11.70
CA VAL A 154 1.03 -10.93 10.84
C VAL A 154 0.37 -12.26 10.52
N THR A 155 -0.29 -12.89 11.50
CA THR A 155 -1.03 -14.15 11.30
C THR A 155 -2.20 -13.96 10.34
N ALA A 156 -2.97 -12.87 10.47
CA ALA A 156 -4.09 -12.56 9.60
C ALA A 156 -3.65 -12.30 8.14
N LEU A 157 -2.55 -11.57 7.95
CA LEU A 157 -1.95 -11.33 6.63
C LEU A 157 -1.56 -12.65 5.95
N ARG A 158 -0.82 -13.53 6.65
CA ARG A 158 -0.42 -14.85 6.12
C ARG A 158 -1.61 -15.73 5.77
N ALA A 159 -2.63 -15.78 6.63
CA ALA A 159 -3.85 -16.54 6.38
C ALA A 159 -4.59 -16.09 5.11
N ASN A 160 -4.34 -14.87 4.64
CA ASN A 160 -4.94 -14.32 3.43
C ASN A 160 -4.06 -14.42 2.18
N GLY A 161 -2.88 -15.04 2.26
CA GLY A 161 -1.98 -15.30 1.13
C GLY A 161 -0.89 -14.25 0.91
N PHE A 162 -0.77 -13.27 1.80
CA PHE A 162 0.24 -12.21 1.70
C PHE A 162 1.58 -12.66 2.27
N ARG A 163 2.68 -12.20 1.68
CA ARG A 163 4.02 -12.26 2.27
C ARG A 163 4.23 -11.09 3.22
N ILE A 164 5.20 -11.19 4.12
CA ILE A 164 5.44 -10.17 5.16
C ILE A 164 6.93 -9.88 5.27
N ALA A 165 7.25 -8.60 5.40
CA ALA A 165 8.54 -8.08 5.85
C ALA A 165 8.32 -7.27 7.14
N VAL A 166 9.29 -7.33 8.06
CA VAL A 166 9.32 -6.58 9.32
C VAL A 166 10.67 -5.88 9.42
#